data_AF-A0A6G9QM87-F1
#
_entry.id   AF-A0A6G9QM87-F1
#
_cell.length_a   1.000
_cell.length_b   1.000
_cell.length_c   1.000
_cell.angle_alpha   90.00
_cell.angle_beta   90.00
_cell.angle_gamma   90.00
#
_symmetry.space_group_name_H-M   'P 1'
#
loop_
_entity.id
_entity.type
_entity.pdbx_description
1 polymer ?
#
loop_
_entity_poly.entity_id
_entity_poly.type
_entity_poly.pdbx_seq_one_letter_code
_entity_poly.pdbx_strand_id
1 'polypeptide(L)'
;MVGRNPVFLKDEVTNKEYFWGFVSALLFLDDLLSVTELNNYEQKGYAYRLSRKHPDTGEVILISTSKNEIGEHSLEGTIEVPNGEWYLQMSDPNPLPSFVRELAFFSSLLVSLFIVALLRKILNQPRILKGVVETQTRELQHLAHHDPLTKLSNRSKLKEAVERALSQYKRYRVGSALLIIDLDNFKPINDICGHDVGDTVLKIISDRIRSSARDMDTVARMGEMSLP
;
A
#
# COMPACT_ATOMS: atom_id res chain seq x y z
N MET A 1 -5.74 -51.24 -20.86
CA MET A 1 -4.51 -50.76 -21.54
C MET A 1 -3.31 -51.56 -21.03
N VAL A 2 -2.36 -51.90 -21.90
CA VAL A 2 -1.11 -52.59 -21.50
C VAL A 2 0.03 -51.59 -21.53
N GLY A 3 0.63 -51.30 -20.37
CA GLY A 3 1.90 -50.60 -20.29
C GLY A 3 3.05 -51.59 -20.38
N ARG A 4 4.00 -51.38 -21.28
CA ARG A 4 5.20 -52.22 -21.40
C ARG A 4 6.44 -51.38 -21.14
N ASN A 5 7.21 -51.75 -20.14
CA ASN A 5 8.49 -51.10 -19.86
C ASN A 5 9.64 -52.06 -20.17
N PRO A 6 10.58 -51.71 -21.06
CA PRO A 6 11.76 -52.54 -21.30
C PRO A 6 12.66 -52.58 -20.06
N VAL A 7 13.04 -53.78 -19.65
CA VAL A 7 13.96 -54.00 -18.53
C VAL A 7 15.33 -54.36 -19.08
N PHE A 8 16.33 -53.59 -18.66
CA PHE A 8 17.73 -53.85 -18.94
C PHE A 8 18.38 -54.35 -17.65
N LEU A 9 19.10 -55.47 -17.74
CA LEU A 9 19.91 -55.98 -16.64
C LEU A 9 21.38 -55.71 -16.93
N LYS A 10 22.18 -55.55 -15.88
CA LYS A 10 23.62 -55.44 -15.98
C LYS A 10 24.24 -56.82 -15.82
N ASP A 11 25.10 -57.19 -16.76
CA ASP A 11 25.95 -58.37 -16.64
C ASP A 11 27.00 -58.14 -15.53
N GLU A 12 27.04 -59.02 -14.52
CA GLU A 12 27.92 -58.87 -13.35
C GLU A 12 29.42 -58.93 -13.69
N VAL A 13 29.77 -59.51 -14.84
CA VAL A 13 31.18 -59.70 -15.25
C VAL A 13 31.63 -58.60 -16.20
N THR A 14 30.76 -58.20 -17.13
CA THR A 14 31.11 -57.21 -18.17
C THR A 14 30.59 -55.79 -17.88
N ASN A 15 29.76 -55.64 -16.84
CA ASN A 15 29.06 -54.41 -16.44
C ASN A 15 28.28 -53.73 -17.58
N LYS A 16 27.95 -54.49 -18.64
CA LYS A 16 27.25 -54.00 -19.83
C LYS A 16 25.76 -54.26 -19.66
N GLU A 17 24.95 -53.26 -19.98
CA GLU A 17 23.50 -53.42 -19.98
C GLU A 17 23.07 -54.24 -21.20
N TYR A 18 22.29 -55.29 -20.94
CA TYR A 18 21.63 -56.08 -21.98
C TYR A 18 20.12 -56.06 -21.77
N PHE A 19 19.39 -56.06 -22.88
CA PHE A 19 17.94 -56.13 -22.87
C PHE A 19 17.52 -57.51 -22.36
N TRP A 20 16.79 -57.54 -21.23
CA TRP A 20 16.34 -58.80 -20.63
C TRP A 20 14.93 -59.16 -21.06
N GLY A 21 14.03 -58.18 -21.15
CA GLY A 21 12.64 -58.40 -21.56
C GLY A 21 11.75 -57.21 -21.29
N PHE A 22 10.43 -57.42 -21.36
CA PHE A 22 9.43 -56.40 -21.05
C PHE A 22 8.69 -56.77 -19.77
N VAL A 23 8.55 -55.82 -18.84
CA VAL A 23 7.54 -55.89 -17.79
C VAL A 23 6.26 -55.29 -18.34
N SER A 24 5.18 -56.07 -18.32
CA SER A 24 3.87 -55.61 -18.76
C SER A 24 2.98 -55.39 -17.54
N ALA A 25 2.46 -54.18 -17.38
CA ALA A 25 1.38 -53.89 -16.43
C ALA A 25 0.07 -53.77 -17.21
N LEU A 26 -0.92 -54.59 -16.85
CA LEU A 26 -2.26 -54.50 -17.40
C LEU A 26 -3.10 -53.60 -16.50
N LEU A 27 -3.62 -52.51 -17.07
CA LEU A 27 -4.46 -51.56 -16.37
C LEU A 27 -5.87 -51.65 -16.96
N PHE A 28 -6.81 -52.16 -16.16
CA PHE A 28 -8.22 -52.22 -16.52
C PHE A 28 -8.82 -50.82 -16.34
N LEU A 29 -8.99 -50.13 -17.45
CA LEU A 29 -9.43 -48.74 -17.46
C LEU A 29 -10.86 -48.62 -16.92
N ASP A 30 -11.74 -49.56 -17.26
CA ASP A 30 -13.13 -49.59 -16.80
C ASP A 30 -13.20 -49.72 -15.28
N ASP A 31 -12.35 -50.57 -14.69
CA ASP A 31 -12.25 -50.72 -13.23
C ASP A 31 -11.72 -49.45 -12.57
N LEU A 32 -10.71 -48.79 -13.15
CA LEU A 32 -10.16 -47.55 -12.60
C LEU A 32 -11.19 -46.41 -12.68
N LEU A 33 -11.86 -46.25 -13.82
CA LEU A 33 -12.92 -45.27 -14.00
C LEU A 33 -14.13 -45.55 -13.09
N SER A 34 -14.44 -46.81 -12.81
CA SER A 34 -15.51 -47.18 -11.86
C SER A 34 -15.25 -46.72 -10.43
N VAL A 35 -13.97 -46.61 -10.05
CA VAL A 35 -13.54 -46.10 -8.74
C VAL A 35 -13.51 -44.56 -8.72
N THR A 36 -13.46 -43.91 -9.89
CA THR A 36 -13.59 -42.45 -9.97
C THR A 36 -15.05 -42.01 -9.89
N GLU A 37 -15.31 -40.84 -9.31
CA GLU A 37 -16.66 -40.25 -9.31
C GLU A 37 -17.11 -39.73 -10.70
N LEU A 38 -16.37 -40.00 -11.78
CA LEU A 38 -16.68 -39.51 -13.13
C LEU A 38 -18.08 -39.93 -13.59
N ASN A 39 -18.50 -41.16 -13.25
CA ASN A 39 -19.86 -41.63 -13.52
C ASN A 39 -20.93 -40.80 -12.80
N ASN A 40 -20.65 -40.32 -11.57
CA ASN A 40 -21.56 -39.45 -10.84
C ASN A 40 -21.63 -38.05 -11.47
N TYR A 41 -20.51 -37.55 -11.99
CA TYR A 41 -20.48 -36.28 -12.71
C TYR A 41 -21.22 -36.37 -14.05
N GLU A 42 -21.10 -37.49 -14.77
CA GLU A 42 -21.88 -37.74 -15.99
C GLU A 42 -23.38 -37.78 -15.70
N GLN A 43 -23.82 -38.42 -14.60
CA GLN A 43 -25.22 -38.39 -14.17
C GLN A 43 -25.71 -36.98 -13.80
N LYS A 44 -24.82 -36.12 -13.29
CA LYS A 44 -25.11 -34.69 -13.04
C LYS A 44 -25.09 -33.84 -14.31
N GLY A 45 -24.77 -34.43 -15.47
CA GLY A 45 -24.78 -33.79 -16.79
C GLY A 45 -23.40 -33.35 -17.29
N TYR A 46 -22.34 -33.46 -16.49
CA TYR A 46 -20.99 -33.09 -16.93
C TYR A 46 -20.53 -33.98 -18.07
N ALA A 47 -19.97 -33.36 -19.11
CA ALA A 47 -19.29 -34.09 -20.15
C ALA A 47 -17.80 -34.19 -19.81
N TYR A 48 -17.20 -35.35 -20.05
CA TYR A 48 -15.77 -35.57 -19.90
C TYR A 48 -15.19 -36.33 -21.09
N ARG A 49 -13.93 -36.04 -21.40
CA ARG A 49 -13.16 -36.71 -22.44
C ARG A 49 -11.76 -36.99 -21.92
N LEU A 50 -11.41 -38.27 -21.86
CA LEU A 50 -10.08 -38.73 -21.53
C LEU A 50 -9.37 -39.14 -22.81
N SER A 51 -8.23 -38.53 -23.09
CA SER A 51 -7.44 -38.81 -24.29
C SER A 51 -5.95 -38.85 -23.98
N ARG A 52 -5.16 -39.42 -24.87
CA ARG A 52 -3.69 -39.31 -24.85
C ARG A 52 -3.19 -38.92 -26.21
N LYS A 53 -2.03 -38.28 -26.27
CA LYS A 53 -1.37 -37.99 -27.53
C LYS A 53 -0.40 -39.11 -27.89
N HIS A 54 -0.45 -39.61 -29.13
CA HIS A 54 0.53 -40.59 -29.60
C HIS A 54 1.92 -39.93 -29.63
N PRO A 55 2.95 -40.56 -29.05
CA PRO A 55 4.28 -39.94 -28.92
C PRO A 55 4.93 -39.62 -30.28
N ASP A 56 4.80 -40.51 -31.26
CA ASP A 56 5.44 -40.32 -32.58
C ASP A 56 4.62 -39.52 -33.60
N THR A 57 3.29 -39.72 -33.66
CA THR A 57 2.42 -39.08 -34.65
C THR A 57 1.75 -37.80 -34.15
N GLY A 58 1.72 -37.59 -32.84
CA GLY A 58 1.00 -36.48 -32.23
C GLY A 58 -0.53 -36.60 -32.31
N GLU A 59 -1.07 -37.72 -32.79
CA GLU A 59 -2.52 -37.94 -32.90
C GLU A 59 -3.15 -38.13 -31.52
N VAL A 60 -4.33 -37.52 -31.32
CA VAL A 60 -5.09 -37.67 -30.09
C VAL A 60 -5.87 -38.99 -30.14
N ILE A 61 -5.45 -39.95 -29.32
CA ILE A 61 -6.12 -41.23 -29.14
C ILE A 61 -7.14 -41.08 -28.00
N LEU A 62 -8.41 -41.26 -28.34
CA LEU A 62 -9.49 -41.27 -27.36
C LEU A 62 -9.40 -42.52 -26.48
N ILE A 63 -9.36 -42.31 -25.16
CA ILE A 63 -9.29 -43.38 -24.16
C ILE A 63 -10.70 -43.67 -23.63
N SER A 64 -11.44 -42.63 -23.24
CA SER A 64 -12.82 -42.73 -22.77
C SER A 64 -13.53 -41.38 -22.97
N THR A 65 -14.85 -41.40 -23.14
CA THR A 65 -15.68 -40.20 -23.26
C THR A 65 -17.02 -40.45 -22.62
N SER A 66 -17.61 -39.41 -22.01
CA SER A 66 -19.01 -39.42 -21.62
C SER A 66 -19.92 -39.49 -22.84
N LYS A 67 -21.19 -39.85 -22.61
CA LYS A 67 -22.25 -39.77 -23.63
C LYS A 67 -22.58 -38.34 -24.05
N ASN A 68 -22.40 -37.38 -23.15
CA ASN A 68 -22.56 -35.96 -23.46
C ASN A 68 -21.36 -35.44 -24.23
N GLU A 69 -21.60 -34.57 -25.22
CA GLU A 69 -20.53 -33.92 -25.98
C GLU A 69 -19.83 -32.83 -25.14
N ILE A 70 -18.53 -32.66 -25.36
CA ILE A 70 -17.74 -31.61 -24.71
C ILE A 70 -18.20 -30.26 -25.24
N GLY A 71 -18.67 -29.41 -24.33
CA GLY A 71 -19.09 -28.05 -24.65
C GLY A 71 -17.92 -27.14 -25.01
N GLU A 72 -18.23 -26.00 -25.62
CA GLU A 72 -17.27 -24.98 -26.09
C GLU A 72 -16.35 -24.44 -24.97
N HIS A 73 -16.81 -24.51 -23.72
CA HIS A 73 -16.04 -24.12 -22.54
C HIS A 73 -15.67 -25.35 -21.72
N SER A 74 -14.63 -26.06 -22.15
CA SER A 74 -14.04 -27.16 -21.40
C SER A 74 -12.79 -26.73 -20.65
N LEU A 75 -12.62 -27.23 -19.43
CA LEU A 75 -11.35 -27.21 -18.73
C LEU A 75 -10.58 -28.47 -19.08
N GLU A 76 -9.29 -28.33 -19.40
CA GLU A 76 -8.39 -29.46 -19.63
C GLU A 76 -7.39 -29.56 -18.49
N GLY A 77 -7.26 -30.75 -17.92
CA GLY A 77 -6.23 -31.11 -16.95
C GLY A 77 -5.32 -32.20 -17.51
N THR A 78 -4.03 -32.12 -17.21
CA THR A 78 -3.03 -33.13 -17.61
C THR A 78 -2.79 -34.09 -16.44
N ILE A 79 -2.77 -35.40 -16.75
CA ILE A 79 -2.47 -36.48 -15.83
C ILE A 79 -1.21 -37.18 -16.33
N GLU A 80 -0.13 -37.10 -15.55
CA GLU A 80 1.10 -37.83 -15.84
C GLU A 80 0.94 -39.31 -15.48
N VAL A 81 1.20 -40.20 -16.45
CA VAL A 81 1.26 -41.65 -16.22
C VAL A 81 2.62 -42.20 -16.66
N PRO A 82 3.08 -43.37 -16.16
CA PRO A 82 4.40 -43.91 -16.48
C PRO A 82 4.70 -44.12 -17.97
N ASN A 83 3.67 -44.15 -18.83
CA ASN A 83 3.77 -44.38 -20.27
C ASN A 83 3.36 -43.15 -21.11
N GLY A 84 3.30 -41.95 -20.53
CA GLY A 84 3.02 -40.69 -21.24
C GLY A 84 2.06 -39.75 -20.50
N GLU A 85 1.57 -38.74 -21.21
CA GLU A 85 0.58 -37.77 -20.68
C GLU A 85 -0.82 -38.11 -21.14
N TRP A 86 -1.77 -38.05 -20.21
CA TRP A 86 -3.20 -38.11 -20.48
C TRP A 86 -3.83 -36.74 -20.27
N TYR A 87 -4.81 -36.40 -21.10
CA TYR A 87 -5.55 -35.15 -21.05
C TYR A 87 -7.00 -35.47 -20.69
N LEU A 88 -7.45 -34.93 -19.56
CA LEU A 88 -8.83 -34.99 -19.10
C LEU A 88 -9.49 -33.64 -19.37
N GLN A 89 -10.40 -33.62 -20.34
CA GLN A 89 -11.26 -32.47 -20.60
C GLN A 89 -12.59 -32.66 -19.87
N MET A 90 -13.10 -31.61 -19.24
CA MET A 90 -14.42 -31.60 -18.60
C MET A 90 -15.17 -30.31 -18.94
N SER A 91 -16.47 -30.40 -19.23
CA SER A 91 -17.33 -29.23 -19.45
C SER A 91 -18.60 -29.31 -18.60
N ASP A 92 -19.03 -28.16 -18.08
CA ASP A 92 -20.25 -28.03 -17.30
C ASP A 92 -21.50 -28.24 -18.18
N PRO A 93 -22.53 -28.98 -17.71
CA PRO A 93 -23.79 -29.14 -18.44
C PRO A 93 -24.54 -27.83 -18.69
N ASN A 94 -24.39 -26.85 -17.80
CA ASN A 94 -25.15 -25.60 -17.81
C ASN A 94 -24.18 -24.42 -17.68
N PRO A 95 -23.38 -24.11 -18.72
CA PRO A 95 -22.55 -22.92 -18.69
C PRO A 95 -23.44 -21.70 -18.48
N LEU A 96 -23.04 -20.78 -17.57
CA LEU A 96 -23.72 -19.50 -17.43
C LEU A 96 -23.88 -18.86 -18.82
N PRO A 97 -25.06 -18.34 -19.16
CA PRO A 97 -25.27 -17.67 -20.44
C PRO A 97 -24.17 -16.62 -20.68
N SER A 98 -23.69 -16.51 -21.92
CA SER A 98 -22.61 -15.58 -22.28
C SER A 98 -22.86 -14.16 -21.79
N PHE A 99 -24.10 -13.67 -21.90
CA PHE A 99 -24.50 -12.34 -21.44
C PHE A 99 -24.31 -12.14 -19.93
N VAL A 100 -24.52 -13.17 -19.10
CA VAL A 100 -24.34 -13.06 -17.63
C VAL A 100 -22.87 -12.89 -17.30
N ARG A 101 -21.99 -13.63 -18.00
CA ARG A 101 -20.54 -13.53 -17.81
C ARG A 101 -20.03 -12.17 -18.24
N GLU A 102 -20.44 -11.71 -19.43
CA GLU A 102 -20.10 -10.38 -19.94
C GLU A 102 -20.54 -9.28 -18.97
N LEU A 103 -21.78 -9.33 -18.49
CA LEU A 103 -22.29 -8.39 -17.51
C LEU A 103 -21.46 -8.38 -16.21
N ALA A 104 -21.07 -9.56 -15.72
CA ALA A 104 -20.21 -9.68 -14.55
C ALA A 104 -18.84 -9.03 -14.79
N PHE A 105 -18.20 -9.26 -15.95
CA PHE A 105 -16.94 -8.60 -16.31
C PHE A 105 -17.08 -7.07 -16.35
N PHE A 106 -18.12 -6.55 -17.01
CA PHE A 106 -18.37 -5.11 -17.08
C PHE A 106 -18.66 -4.49 -15.71
N SER A 107 -19.44 -5.18 -14.87
CA SER A 107 -19.71 -4.72 -13.51
C SER A 107 -18.45 -4.65 -12.65
N SER A 108 -17.56 -5.64 -12.77
CA SER A 108 -16.27 -5.68 -12.06
C SER A 108 -15.37 -4.52 -12.48
N LEU A 109 -15.31 -4.25 -13.80
CA LEU A 109 -14.56 -3.11 -14.34
C LEU A 109 -15.11 -1.78 -13.82
N LEU A 110 -16.44 -1.61 -13.79
CA LEU A 110 -17.08 -0.39 -13.32
C LEU A 110 -16.82 -0.14 -11.83
N VAL A 111 -16.92 -1.18 -10.99
CA VAL A 111 -16.59 -1.11 -9.56
C VAL A 111 -15.11 -0.74 -9.36
N SER A 112 -14.20 -1.35 -10.12
CA SER A 112 -12.77 -1.05 -10.06
C SER A 112 -12.48 0.42 -10.40
N LEU A 113 -13.05 0.94 -11.48
CA LEU A 113 -12.91 2.35 -11.87
C LEU A 113 -13.48 3.30 -10.80
N PHE A 114 -14.61 2.95 -10.20
CA PHE A 114 -15.22 3.72 -9.12
C PHE A 114 -14.32 3.78 -7.88
N ILE A 115 -13.75 2.65 -7.47
CA ILE A 115 -12.79 2.58 -6.36
C ILE A 115 -11.56 3.45 -6.64
N VAL A 116 -10.98 3.38 -7.84
CA VAL A 116 -9.84 4.22 -8.24
C VAL A 116 -10.19 5.71 -8.17
N ALA A 117 -11.37 6.10 -8.66
CA ALA A 117 -11.82 7.48 -8.59
C ALA A 117 -12.00 7.97 -7.14
N LEU A 118 -12.58 7.13 -6.27
CA LEU A 118 -12.72 7.42 -4.84
C LEU A 118 -11.36 7.58 -4.16
N LEU A 119 -10.43 6.65 -4.39
CA LEU A 119 -9.08 6.71 -3.84
C LEU A 119 -8.35 7.97 -4.30
N ARG A 120 -8.46 8.34 -5.58
CA ARG A 120 -7.91 9.62 -6.09
C ARG A 120 -8.51 10.81 -5.35
N LYS A 121 -9.84 10.84 -5.14
CA LYS A 121 -10.51 11.94 -4.44
C LYS A 121 -10.07 12.04 -2.98
N ILE A 122 -10.03 10.92 -2.26
CA ILE A 122 -9.66 10.84 -0.84
C ILE A 122 -8.18 11.19 -0.65
N LEU A 123 -7.29 10.68 -1.49
CA LEU A 123 -5.84 10.90 -1.35
C LEU A 123 -5.39 12.28 -1.83
N ASN A 124 -6.14 12.95 -2.72
CA ASN A 124 -5.82 14.30 -3.19
C ASN A 124 -6.39 15.42 -2.31
N GLN A 125 -7.50 15.21 -1.60
CA GLN A 125 -8.08 16.21 -0.69
C GLN A 125 -7.13 16.72 0.43
N PRO A 126 -6.34 15.88 1.13
CA PRO A 126 -5.56 16.32 2.29
C PRO A 126 -4.34 17.19 1.93
N ARG A 127 -3.96 17.32 0.65
CA ARG A 127 -2.86 18.21 0.23
C ARG A 127 -3.27 19.67 0.14
N ILE A 128 -4.49 19.93 -0.33
CA ILE A 128 -5.01 21.30 -0.48
C ILE A 128 -5.38 21.88 0.90
N LEU A 129 -5.93 21.05 1.78
CA LEU A 129 -6.33 21.48 3.13
C LEU A 129 -5.12 21.85 4.01
N LYS A 130 -4.01 21.11 3.94
CA LYS A 130 -2.79 21.45 4.71
C LYS A 130 -2.18 22.77 4.27
N GLY A 131 -2.15 23.06 2.96
CA GLY A 131 -1.65 24.32 2.44
C GLY A 131 -2.47 25.53 2.93
N VAL A 132 -3.80 25.42 2.90
CA VAL A 132 -4.71 26.49 3.35
C VAL A 132 -4.67 26.67 4.87
N VAL A 133 -4.58 25.59 5.65
CA VAL A 133 -4.48 25.66 7.11
C VAL A 133 -3.13 26.25 7.54
N GLU A 134 -2.03 25.92 6.85
CA GLU A 134 -0.72 26.51 7.12
C GLU A 134 -0.64 28.00 6.76
N THR A 135 -1.27 28.44 5.66
CA THR A 135 -1.33 29.87 5.32
C THR A 135 -2.23 30.63 6.29
N GLN A 136 -3.40 30.09 6.65
CA GLN A 136 -4.30 30.72 7.61
C GLN A 136 -3.71 30.80 9.02
N THR A 137 -2.97 29.77 9.46
CA THR A 137 -2.27 29.83 10.76
C THR A 137 -1.10 30.81 10.75
N ARG A 138 -0.35 30.92 9.63
CA ARG A 138 0.67 31.97 9.47
C ARG A 138 0.06 33.36 9.43
N GLU A 139 -1.05 33.56 8.73
CA GLU A 139 -1.75 34.85 8.68
C GLU A 139 -2.32 35.24 10.05
N LEU A 140 -2.91 34.31 10.79
CA LEU A 140 -3.35 34.55 12.17
C LEU A 140 -2.18 34.85 13.12
N GLN A 141 -1.04 34.19 12.96
CA GLN A 141 0.18 34.50 13.72
C GLN A 141 0.82 35.84 13.30
N HIS A 142 0.68 36.25 12.03
CA HIS A 142 1.09 37.55 11.51
C HIS A 142 0.14 38.68 11.91
N LEU A 143 -1.11 38.42 12.29
CA LEU A 143 -2.05 39.47 12.67
C LEU A 143 -1.80 40.03 14.08
N ALA A 144 -1.04 39.33 14.92
CA ALA A 144 -0.65 39.82 16.24
C ALA A 144 0.87 40.04 16.30
N HIS A 145 1.37 41.17 15.79
CA HIS A 145 2.80 41.52 15.88
C HIS A 145 3.24 42.08 17.25
N HIS A 146 2.29 42.19 18.18
CA HIS A 146 2.46 42.87 19.47
C HIS A 146 1.94 42.01 20.63
N ASP A 147 2.62 42.10 21.77
CA ASP A 147 2.17 41.52 23.04
C ASP A 147 0.91 42.26 23.52
N PRO A 148 -0.18 41.56 23.86
CA PRO A 148 -1.43 42.21 24.23
C PRO A 148 -1.33 43.02 25.54
N LEU A 149 -0.47 42.59 26.48
CA LEU A 149 -0.30 43.22 27.78
C LEU A 149 0.58 44.47 27.72
N THR A 150 1.76 44.37 27.11
CA THR A 150 2.78 45.43 27.12
C THR A 150 2.85 46.25 25.84
N LYS A 151 2.16 45.81 24.77
CA LYS A 151 2.19 46.40 23.41
C LYS A 151 3.57 46.39 22.75
N LEU A 152 4.59 45.79 23.39
CA LEU A 152 5.89 45.54 22.78
C LEU A 152 5.75 44.58 21.60
N SER A 153 6.79 44.46 20.77
CA SER A 153 6.82 43.43 19.73
C SER A 153 6.73 42.04 20.39
N ASN A 154 6.06 41.09 19.75
CA ASN A 154 6.05 39.72 20.24
C ASN A 154 7.23 38.91 19.68
N ARG A 155 7.28 37.62 20.04
CA ARG A 155 8.30 36.68 19.57
C ARG A 155 8.39 36.58 18.04
N SER A 156 7.25 36.61 17.33
CA SER A 156 7.24 36.54 15.86
C SER A 156 7.96 37.74 15.24
N LYS A 157 7.64 38.95 15.72
CA LYS A 157 8.29 40.17 15.24
C LYS A 157 9.76 40.28 15.64
N LEU A 158 10.16 39.72 16.79
CA LEU A 158 11.57 39.58 17.14
C LEU A 158 12.30 38.66 16.16
N LYS A 159 11.72 37.51 15.81
CA LYS A 159 12.29 36.57 14.84
C LYS A 159 12.52 37.25 13.49
N GLU A 160 11.53 37.99 12.99
CA GLU A 160 11.66 38.79 11.76
C GLU A 160 12.76 39.86 11.86
N ALA A 161 12.92 40.51 13.02
CA ALA A 161 13.97 41.49 13.25
C ALA A 161 15.38 40.84 13.23
N VAL A 162 15.52 39.66 13.83
CA VAL A 162 16.77 38.89 13.83
C VAL A 162 17.12 38.42 12.42
N GLU A 163 16.16 37.87 11.66
CA GLU A 163 16.37 37.44 10.27
C GLU A 163 16.78 38.63 9.38
N ARG A 164 16.18 39.81 9.59
CA ARG A 164 16.58 41.05 8.91
C ARG A 164 18.00 41.47 9.28
N ALA A 165 18.36 41.46 10.56
CA ALA A 165 19.73 41.78 11.02
C ALA A 165 20.77 40.83 10.41
N LEU A 166 20.51 39.52 10.39
CA LEU A 166 21.40 38.54 9.76
C LEU A 166 21.57 38.78 8.25
N SER A 167 20.48 39.15 7.57
CA SER A 167 20.50 39.46 6.14
C SER A 167 21.28 40.74 5.84
N GLN A 168 21.13 41.77 6.69
CA GLN A 168 21.91 43.00 6.60
C GLN A 168 23.40 42.76 6.86
N TYR A 169 23.76 41.91 7.83
CA TYR A 169 25.15 41.53 8.06
C TYR A 169 25.76 40.83 6.84
N LYS A 170 25.03 39.90 6.21
CA LYS A 170 25.50 39.21 5.00
C LYS A 170 25.77 40.19 3.85
N ARG A 171 24.94 41.24 3.71
CA ARG A 171 24.97 42.17 2.58
C ARG A 171 25.91 43.36 2.79
N TYR A 172 25.94 43.92 3.99
CA TYR A 172 26.60 45.18 4.30
C TYR A 172 27.66 45.08 5.40
N ARG A 173 27.86 43.89 5.99
CA ARG A 173 28.78 43.66 7.12
C ARG A 173 28.51 44.53 8.35
N VAL A 174 27.29 45.05 8.48
CA VAL A 174 26.83 45.78 9.67
C VAL A 174 26.47 44.77 10.76
N GLY A 175 27.17 44.81 11.89
CA GLY A 175 26.91 43.95 13.04
C GLY A 175 25.65 44.37 13.80
N SER A 176 25.05 43.43 14.51
CA SER A 176 23.91 43.67 15.40
C SER A 176 24.15 42.99 16.74
N ALA A 177 23.56 43.52 17.81
CA ALA A 177 23.60 42.92 19.13
C ALA A 177 22.19 42.46 19.52
N LEU A 178 22.12 41.34 20.25
CA LEU A 178 20.89 40.86 20.88
C LEU A 178 21.10 40.90 22.39
N LEU A 179 20.24 41.64 23.09
CA LEU A 179 20.20 41.68 24.54
C LEU A 179 18.95 40.94 25.02
N ILE A 180 19.14 39.98 25.91
CA ILE A 180 18.05 39.27 26.60
C ILE A 180 18.07 39.76 28.05
N ILE A 181 16.92 40.19 28.54
CA ILE A 181 16.73 40.73 29.89
C ILE A 181 15.72 39.83 30.59
N ASP A 182 16.08 39.35 31.77
CA ASP A 182 15.19 38.65 32.68
C ASP A 182 14.89 39.52 33.91
N LEU A 183 13.72 39.36 34.52
CA LEU A 183 13.32 40.15 35.68
C LEU A 183 13.53 39.36 36.97
N ASP A 184 14.57 39.74 37.70
CA ASP A 184 14.89 39.13 38.98
C ASP A 184 13.72 39.24 39.97
N ASN A 185 13.43 38.15 40.65
CA ASN A 185 12.41 38.06 41.71
C ASN A 185 11.00 38.50 41.29
N PHE A 186 10.65 38.36 40.00
CA PHE A 186 9.30 38.70 39.52
C PHE A 186 8.20 37.74 40.05
N LYS A 187 8.51 36.45 40.21
CA LYS A 187 7.55 35.44 40.71
C LYS A 187 7.01 35.74 42.13
N PRO A 188 7.87 36.06 43.13
CA PRO A 188 7.39 36.51 44.44
C PRO A 188 6.41 37.69 44.39
N ILE A 189 6.55 38.62 43.44
CA ILE A 189 5.62 39.75 43.27
C ILE A 189 4.23 39.22 42.89
N ASN A 190 4.15 38.28 41.95
CA ASN A 190 2.88 37.64 41.59
C ASN A 190 2.28 36.87 42.77
N ASP A 191 3.11 36.13 43.51
CA ASP A 191 2.66 35.26 44.60
C ASP A 191 2.13 36.06 45.80
N ILE A 192 2.74 37.23 46.11
CA ILE A 192 2.37 38.07 47.26
C ILE A 192 1.30 39.10 46.90
N CYS A 193 1.42 39.75 45.75
CA CYS A 193 0.60 40.90 45.37
C CYS A 193 -0.47 40.58 44.31
N GLY A 194 -0.47 39.36 43.76
CA GLY A 194 -1.38 38.92 42.72
C GLY A 194 -0.93 39.30 41.30
N HIS A 195 -1.46 38.56 40.32
CA HIS A 195 -1.12 38.69 38.91
C HIS A 195 -1.41 40.09 38.32
N ASP A 196 -2.48 40.76 38.76
CA ASP A 196 -2.82 42.11 38.26
C ASP A 196 -1.74 43.16 38.60
N VAL A 197 -1.14 43.02 39.79
CA VAL A 197 -0.03 43.88 40.22
C VAL A 197 1.23 43.54 39.43
N GLY A 198 1.51 42.24 39.23
CA GLY A 198 2.61 41.80 38.36
C GLY A 198 2.48 42.32 36.92
N ASP A 199 1.28 42.26 36.34
CA ASP A 199 0.98 42.79 35.02
C ASP A 199 1.21 44.30 34.93
N THR A 200 0.90 45.03 36.00
CA THR A 200 1.18 46.46 36.10
C THR A 200 2.68 46.73 36.15
N VAL A 201 3.43 45.96 36.93
CA VAL A 201 4.90 46.03 36.99
C VAL A 201 5.51 45.76 35.61
N LEU A 202 5.02 44.74 34.90
CA LEU A 202 5.47 44.41 33.55
C LEU A 202 5.25 45.54 32.55
N LYS A 203 4.09 46.20 32.60
CA LYS A 203 3.82 47.39 31.75
C LYS A 203 4.82 48.50 32.03
N ILE A 204 5.02 48.84 33.30
CA ILE A 204 5.97 49.91 33.71
C ILE A 204 7.39 49.61 33.24
N ILE A 205 7.86 48.38 33.43
CA ILE A 205 9.20 47.96 33.01
C ILE A 205 9.32 47.98 31.48
N SER A 206 8.30 47.49 30.78
CA SER A 206 8.26 47.49 29.32
C SER A 206 8.35 48.91 28.74
N ASP A 207 7.60 49.85 29.32
CA ASP A 207 7.64 51.26 28.92
C ASP A 207 9.01 51.89 29.19
N ARG A 208 9.63 51.59 30.34
CA ARG A 208 10.99 52.05 30.66
C ARG A 208 12.03 51.53 29.66
N ILE A 209 12.01 50.23 29.38
CA ILE A 209 12.93 49.62 28.39
C ILE A 209 12.72 50.25 27.02
N ARG A 210 11.46 50.39 26.59
CA ARG A 210 11.12 51.02 25.30
C ARG A 210 11.61 52.45 25.21
N SER A 211 11.47 53.23 26.29
CA SER A 211 11.93 54.63 26.34
C SER A 211 13.45 54.79 26.31
N SER A 212 14.19 53.74 26.70
CA SER A 212 15.66 53.71 26.65
C SER A 212 16.21 53.16 25.34
N ALA A 213 15.38 52.53 24.52
CA ALA A 213 15.75 52.00 23.21
C ALA A 213 15.71 53.11 22.14
N ARG A 214 16.55 52.99 21.11
CA ARG A 214 16.53 53.90 19.96
C ARG A 214 15.38 53.52 19.01
N ASP A 215 14.98 54.44 18.15
CA ASP A 215 13.91 54.20 17.16
C ASP A 215 14.18 53.02 16.22
N MET A 216 15.45 52.72 15.96
CA MET A 216 15.86 51.58 15.11
C MET A 216 15.91 50.25 15.87
N ASP A 217 15.87 50.27 17.20
CA ASP A 217 15.96 49.07 18.01
C ASP A 217 14.58 48.40 18.11
N THR A 218 14.58 47.06 18.07
CA THR A 218 13.34 46.28 18.26
C THR A 218 13.27 45.76 19.68
N VAL A 219 12.39 46.35 20.50
CA VAL A 219 12.08 45.83 21.83
C VAL A 219 10.92 44.83 21.72
N ALA A 220 11.15 43.62 22.21
CA ALA A 220 10.18 42.54 22.17
C ALA A 220 10.04 41.84 23.53
N ARG A 221 8.82 41.44 23.86
CA ARG A 221 8.56 40.58 25.02
C ARG A 221 8.65 39.12 24.59
N MET A 222 9.55 38.39 25.22
CA MET A 222 9.64 36.93 25.13
C MET A 222 8.86 36.36 26.31
N GLY A 223 7.64 35.88 26.06
CA GLY A 223 6.87 35.20 27.09
C GLY A 223 7.56 33.91 27.55
N GLU A 224 7.24 33.45 28.77
CA GLU A 224 7.74 32.19 29.28
C GLU A 224 7.36 31.04 28.35
N MET A 225 8.36 30.22 28.06
CA MET A 225 8.20 28.93 27.43
C MET A 225 7.57 28.00 28.46
N SER A 226 6.23 27.92 28.53
CA SER A 226 5.59 26.74 29.07
C SER A 226 5.85 25.62 28.06
N LEU A 227 6.98 24.92 28.22
CA LEU A 227 7.16 23.61 27.62
C LEU A 227 6.03 22.71 28.18
N PRO A 228 5.26 22.04 27.31
CA PRO A 228 4.28 21.05 27.74
C PRO A 228 4.94 19.85 28.43
#